data_AF-A0A7R9ZBS9-F1
#
_entry.id   AF-A0A7R9ZBS9-F1
#
_cell.length_a   1.000
_cell.length_b   1.000
_cell.length_c   1.000
_cell.angle_alpha   90.00
_cell.angle_beta   90.00
_cell.angle_gamma   90.00
#
_symmetry.space_group_name_H-M   'P 1'
#
loop_
_entity.id
_entity.type
_entity.pdbx_description
1 polymer ?
#
loop_
_entity_poly.entity_id
_entity_poly.type
_entity_poly.pdbx_seq_one_letter_code
_entity_poly.pdbx_strand_id
1 'polypeptide(L)'
;QLNSWGWRIPFFFGLLGVVPGLYLKKHGKEHPIPEMEGTAVGLDEEQRGPPRRQESVIVEAFSRQNMRTLVAVTLVGALPAAAYYVVFIWLAIFMDTIVDPPVPHAFLINTIVGILGIIFMIFGG
;
A
#
# COMPACT_ATOMS: atom_id res chain seq x y z
N GLN A 1 12.00 32.59 5.86
CA GLN A 1 10.68 32.61 5.20
C GLN A 1 10.25 31.24 4.65
N LEU A 2 11.17 30.41 4.13
CA LEU A 2 10.86 29.04 3.68
C LEU A 2 10.25 28.16 4.80
N ASN A 3 10.80 28.22 6.02
CA ASN A 3 10.35 27.39 7.15
C ASN A 3 8.94 27.73 7.69
N SER A 4 8.42 28.94 7.49
CA SER A 4 7.11 29.35 8.02
C SER A 4 5.95 29.08 7.06
N TRP A 5 6.23 28.97 5.75
CA TRP A 5 5.20 28.82 4.72
C TRP A 5 5.34 27.55 3.87
N GLY A 6 6.56 27.00 3.75
CA GLY A 6 6.87 25.83 2.91
C GLY A 6 6.14 24.55 3.30
N TRP A 7 5.67 24.41 4.54
CA TRP A 7 4.90 23.25 4.99
C TRP A 7 3.56 23.09 4.25
N ARG A 8 3.07 24.14 3.56
CA ARG A 8 1.83 24.08 2.76
C ARG A 8 2.04 23.46 1.37
N ILE A 9 3.28 23.44 0.87
CA ILE A 9 3.62 22.96 -0.48
C ILE A 9 3.19 21.49 -0.69
N PRO A 10 3.47 20.54 0.23
CA PRO A 10 3.02 19.15 0.09
C PRO A 10 1.51 18.98 -0.11
N PHE A 11 0.68 19.87 0.44
CA PHE A 11 -0.78 19.79 0.28
C PHE A 11 -1.24 20.11 -1.14
N PHE A 12 -0.60 21.09 -1.79
CA PHE A 12 -0.88 21.39 -3.21
C PHE A 12 -0.45 20.23 -4.12
N PHE A 13 0.69 19.59 -3.83
CA PHE A 13 1.10 18.38 -4.54
C PHE A 13 0.16 17.20 -4.28
N GLY A 14 -0.36 17.06 -3.06
CA GLY A 14 -1.40 16.09 -2.74
C GLY A 14 -2.69 16.31 -3.54
N LEU A 15 -3.09 17.58 -3.73
CA LEU A 15 -4.27 17.93 -4.53
C LEU A 15 -4.14 17.52 -6.00
N LEU A 16 -2.92 17.54 -6.57
CA LEU A 16 -2.68 17.05 -7.94
C LEU A 16 -3.02 15.56 -8.08
N GLY A 17 -2.97 14.78 -7.01
CA GLY A 17 -3.40 13.37 -6.98
C GLY A 17 -4.88 13.17 -7.30
N VAL A 18 -5.72 14.21 -7.19
CA VAL A 18 -7.13 14.16 -7.60
C VAL A 18 -7.28 14.02 -9.12
N VAL A 19 -6.32 14.54 -9.90
CA VAL A 19 -6.40 14.54 -11.38
C VAL A 19 -6.43 13.11 -11.94
N PRO A 20 -5.51 12.19 -11.57
CA PRO A 20 -5.62 10.78 -11.94
C PRO A 20 -6.94 10.12 -11.50
N GLY A 21 -7.45 10.45 -10.31
CA GLY A 21 -8.73 9.92 -9.81
C GLY A 21 -9.92 10.34 -10.67
N LEU A 22 -9.98 11.61 -11.08
CA LEU A 22 -11.00 12.10 -12.00
C LEU A 22 -10.83 11.54 -13.41
N TYR A 23 -9.59 11.36 -13.87
CA TYR A 23 -9.29 10.74 -15.15
C TYR A 23 -9.79 9.29 -15.19
N LEU A 24 -9.49 8.49 -14.16
CA LEU A 24 -9.96 7.11 -14.02
C LEU A 24 -11.48 7.05 -13.84
N LYS A 25 -12.09 7.97 -13.10
CA LYS A 25 -13.55 8.04 -13.00
C LYS A 25 -14.22 8.28 -14.36
N LYS A 26 -13.59 9.06 -15.24
CA LYS A 26 -14.16 9.43 -16.54
C LYS A 26 -13.85 8.42 -17.65
N HIS A 27 -12.69 7.78 -17.63
CA HIS A 27 -12.20 6.90 -18.70
C HIS A 27 -12.02 5.43 -18.27
N GLY A 28 -12.23 5.13 -16.99
CA GLY A 28 -12.24 3.78 -16.47
C GLY A 28 -13.38 3.01 -17.11
N LYS A 29 -13.04 2.06 -17.97
CA LYS A 29 -14.03 1.11 -18.48
C LYS A 29 -14.39 0.21 -17.30
N GLU A 30 -15.65 0.22 -16.92
CA GLU A 30 -16.18 -0.79 -16.01
C GLU A 30 -16.04 -2.13 -16.73
N HIS A 31 -15.17 -3.00 -16.22
CA HIS A 31 -15.20 -4.39 -16.61
C HIS A 31 -16.42 -5.00 -15.92
N PRO A 32 -17.47 -5.38 -16.66
CA PRO A 32 -18.60 -6.07 -16.06
C PRO A 32 -18.05 -7.32 -15.37
N ILE A 33 -18.22 -7.39 -14.05
CA ILE A 33 -17.92 -8.58 -13.28
C ILE A 33 -18.99 -9.60 -13.71
N PRO A 34 -18.63 -10.72 -14.38
CA PRO A 34 -19.57 -11.80 -14.51
C PRO A 34 -19.85 -12.31 -13.09
N GLU A 35 -21.12 -12.42 -12.73
CA GLU A 35 -21.63 -12.99 -11.46
C GLU A 35 -21.86 -12.02 -10.29
N MET A 36 -22.73 -11.03 -10.50
CA MET A 36 -23.72 -10.64 -9.46
C MET A 36 -25.11 -10.36 -10.07
N GLU A 37 -25.43 -10.96 -11.21
CA GLU A 37 -26.78 -10.94 -11.78
C GLU A 37 -27.31 -12.38 -11.74
N GLY A 38 -27.89 -12.73 -10.60
CA GLY A 38 -28.77 -13.87 -10.54
C GLY A 38 -30.01 -13.58 -11.39
N THR A 39 -30.48 -14.61 -12.10
CA THR A 39 -31.81 -14.79 -12.70
C THR A 39 -32.04 -14.36 -14.16
N ALA A 40 -32.37 -15.39 -14.95
CA ALA A 40 -32.96 -15.40 -16.29
C ALA A 40 -32.03 -15.10 -17.48
N VAL A 41 -31.35 -16.13 -18.01
CA VAL A 41 -31.61 -16.68 -19.37
C VAL A 41 -31.10 -18.12 -19.37
N GLY A 42 -31.95 -19.04 -19.87
CA GLY A 42 -31.86 -20.48 -19.64
C GLY A 42 -30.66 -21.18 -20.26
N LEU A 43 -30.07 -22.07 -19.46
CA LEU A 43 -29.43 -23.31 -19.87
C LEU A 43 -29.63 -24.34 -18.74
N ASP A 44 -30.43 -25.35 -19.05
CA ASP A 44 -30.53 -26.72 -18.51
C ASP A 44 -30.46 -26.95 -16.97
N GLU A 45 -31.61 -27.35 -16.42
CA GLU A 45 -31.88 -27.60 -14.99
C GLU A 45 -31.21 -28.85 -14.38
N GLU A 46 -30.38 -29.62 -15.11
CA GLU A 46 -30.01 -30.98 -14.67
C GLU A 46 -28.64 -31.13 -13.98
N GLN A 47 -27.87 -30.04 -13.76
CA GLN A 47 -26.50 -30.14 -13.20
C GLN A 47 -26.17 -29.24 -12.01
N ARG A 48 -27.17 -28.68 -11.32
CA ARG A 48 -26.91 -27.91 -10.08
C ARG A 48 -26.84 -28.82 -8.87
N GLY A 49 -25.62 -29.25 -8.53
CA GLY A 49 -25.29 -29.59 -7.14
C GLY A 49 -25.69 -28.44 -6.18
N PRO A 50 -25.82 -28.70 -4.87
CA PRO A 50 -26.37 -27.71 -3.94
C PRO A 50 -25.58 -26.39 -4.02
N PRO A 51 -26.27 -25.23 -3.93
CA PRO A 51 -25.62 -23.94 -4.06
C PRO A 51 -24.52 -23.83 -2.99
N ARG A 52 -23.26 -23.73 -3.41
CA ARG A 52 -22.15 -23.41 -2.50
C ARG A 52 -22.49 -22.07 -1.86
N ARG A 53 -22.75 -22.09 -0.55
CA ARG A 53 -22.80 -20.89 0.28
C ARG A 53 -21.57 -20.06 -0.06
N GLN A 54 -21.78 -18.87 -0.65
CA GLN A 54 -20.73 -17.85 -0.69
C GLN A 54 -20.53 -17.40 0.76
N GLU A 55 -19.70 -18.14 1.50
CA GLU A 55 -19.19 -17.65 2.77
C GLU A 55 -18.42 -16.36 2.48
N SER A 56 -18.68 -15.32 3.28
CA SER A 56 -18.05 -14.02 3.04
C SER A 56 -16.53 -14.21 3.04
N VAL A 57 -15.87 -13.77 1.96
CA VAL A 57 -14.41 -13.92 1.75
C VAL A 57 -13.61 -13.41 2.95
N ILE A 58 -14.12 -12.40 3.65
CA ILE A 58 -13.53 -11.86 4.87
C ILE A 58 -13.59 -12.91 6.00
N VAL A 59 -14.75 -13.53 6.26
CA VAL A 59 -14.87 -14.58 7.29
C VAL A 59 -13.98 -15.79 6.95
N GLU A 60 -13.89 -16.16 5.68
CA GLU A 60 -13.02 -17.25 5.25
C GLU A 60 -11.52 -16.92 5.42
N ALA A 61 -11.11 -15.68 5.13
CA ALA A 61 -9.73 -15.23 5.37
C ALA A 61 -9.34 -15.31 6.87
N PHE A 62 -10.30 -15.07 7.77
CA PHE A 62 -10.12 -15.17 9.22
C PHE A 62 -10.48 -16.56 9.80
N SER A 63 -10.73 -17.56 8.95
CA SER A 63 -10.98 -18.93 9.41
C SER A 63 -9.72 -19.52 10.09
N ARG A 64 -9.91 -20.46 11.02
CA ARG A 64 -8.78 -21.11 11.73
C ARG A 64 -7.81 -21.81 10.77
N GLN A 65 -8.28 -22.23 9.60
CA GLN A 65 -7.47 -22.88 8.57
C GLN A 65 -6.55 -21.89 7.88
N ASN A 66 -7.03 -20.66 7.62
CA ASN A 66 -6.28 -19.62 6.90
C ASN A 66 -5.52 -18.67 7.81
N MET A 67 -5.75 -18.68 9.13
CA MET A 67 -5.13 -17.77 10.09
C MET A 67 -3.59 -17.75 10.00
N ARG A 68 -2.97 -18.93 9.86
CA ARG A 68 -1.50 -19.01 9.71
C ARG A 68 -1.02 -18.34 8.42
N THR A 69 -1.72 -18.58 7.31
CA THR A 69 -1.43 -17.99 6.01
C THR A 69 -1.65 -16.48 6.03
N LEU A 70 -2.74 -16.02 6.65
CA LEU A 70 -3.07 -14.62 6.82
C LEU A 70 -1.98 -13.88 7.60
N VAL A 71 -1.55 -14.44 8.74
CA VAL A 71 -0.46 -13.90 9.54
C VAL A 71 0.85 -13.90 8.76
N ALA A 72 1.18 -14.99 8.05
CA ALA A 72 2.39 -15.06 7.25
C ALA A 72 2.44 -13.97 6.17
N VAL A 73 1.37 -13.82 5.38
CA VAL A 73 1.29 -12.80 4.32
C VAL A 73 1.32 -11.38 4.91
N THR A 74 0.64 -11.17 6.03
CA THR A 74 0.65 -9.86 6.72
C THR A 74 2.04 -9.54 7.24
N LEU A 75 2.74 -10.49 7.86
CA LEU A 75 4.10 -10.29 8.39
C LEU A 75 5.13 -10.08 7.28
N VAL A 76 4.98 -10.76 6.14
CA VAL A 76 5.84 -10.56 4.97
C VAL A 76 5.78 -9.12 4.47
N GLY A 77 4.62 -8.45 4.55
CA GLY A 77 4.52 -7.02 4.22
C GLY A 77 4.89 -6.09 5.38
N ALA A 78 4.46 -6.43 6.60
CA ALA A 78 4.61 -5.57 7.78
C ALA A 78 6.06 -5.49 8.28
N LEU A 79 6.81 -6.60 8.25
CA LEU A 79 8.18 -6.62 8.75
C LEU A 79 9.13 -5.74 7.93
N PRO A 80 9.15 -5.81 6.57
CA PRO A 80 9.92 -4.87 5.77
C PRO A 80 9.51 -3.42 5.99
N ALA A 81 8.21 -3.14 6.10
CA ALA A 81 7.72 -1.78 6.37
C ALA A 81 8.18 -1.26 7.73
N ALA A 82 8.13 -2.09 8.77
CA ALA A 82 8.61 -1.75 10.10
C ALA A 82 10.13 -1.53 10.12
N ALA A 83 10.90 -2.40 9.48
CA ALA A 83 12.35 -2.25 9.35
C ALA A 83 12.71 -0.97 8.59
N TYR A 84 12.00 -0.68 7.49
CA TYR A 84 12.17 0.56 6.74
C TYR A 84 11.87 1.78 7.62
N TYR A 85 10.77 1.79 8.37
CA TYR A 85 10.46 2.89 9.28
C TYR A 85 11.57 3.14 10.30
N VAL A 86 12.07 2.08 10.95
CA VAL A 86 13.13 2.21 11.97
C VAL A 86 14.42 2.76 11.37
N VAL A 87 14.82 2.26 10.19
CA VAL A 87 16.11 2.61 9.57
C VAL A 87 16.06 3.91 8.78
N PHE A 88 15.04 4.14 7.97
CA PHE A 88 14.97 5.31 7.08
C PHE A 88 14.30 6.54 7.71
N ILE A 89 13.40 6.35 8.68
CA ILE A 89 12.67 7.47 9.28
C ILE A 89 13.21 7.74 10.67
N TRP A 90 13.13 6.74 11.55
CA TRP A 90 13.45 6.93 12.95
C TRP A 90 14.94 7.16 13.20
N LEU A 91 15.83 6.43 12.51
CA LEU A 91 17.28 6.60 12.69
C LEU A 91 17.76 8.03 12.37
N ALA A 92 17.22 8.66 11.32
CA ALA A 92 17.58 10.04 10.98
C ALA A 92 17.19 11.01 12.11
N ILE A 93 16.02 10.83 12.71
CA ILE A 93 15.56 11.61 13.86
C ILE A 93 16.43 11.33 15.08
N PHE A 94 16.74 10.06 15.35
CA PHE A 94 17.58 9.65 16.47
C PHE A 94 18.98 10.29 16.39
N MET A 95 19.61 10.24 15.21
CA MET A 95 20.93 10.82 14.97
C MET A 95 20.97 12.35 15.15
N ASP A 96 19.88 13.04 14.83
CA ASP A 96 19.78 14.51 14.92
C ASP A 96 19.38 15.01 16.31
N THR A 97 18.47 14.29 16.99
CA THR A 97 17.77 14.80 18.19
C THR A 97 18.15 14.10 19.50
N ILE A 98 18.67 12.87 19.46
CA ILE A 98 18.90 12.05 20.65
C ILE A 98 20.40 11.78 20.90
N VAL A 99 21.20 11.59 19.84
CA VAL A 99 22.65 11.37 19.96
C VAL A 99 23.36 12.66 20.37
N ASP A 100 24.31 12.55 21.31
CA ASP A 100 25.15 13.66 21.77
C ASP A 100 26.66 13.33 21.58
N PRO A 101 27.41 14.08 20.75
CA PRO A 101 26.96 15.22 19.94
C PRO A 101 26.09 14.80 18.74
N PRO A 102 25.15 15.66 18.29
CA PRO A 102 24.26 15.33 17.18
C PRO A 102 25.03 15.16 15.87
N VAL A 103 24.61 14.19 15.06
CA VAL A 103 25.26 13.90 13.77
C VAL A 103 24.93 15.02 12.78
N PRO A 104 25.92 15.76 12.27
CA PRO A 104 25.66 16.84 11.33
C PRO A 104 24.99 16.31 10.05
N HIS A 105 23.96 17.02 9.58
CA HIS A 105 23.28 16.74 8.31
C HIS A 105 22.63 15.34 8.21
N ALA A 106 22.17 14.75 9.32
CA ALA A 106 21.52 13.44 9.37
C ALA A 106 20.41 13.25 8.30
N PHE A 107 19.54 14.26 8.12
CA PHE A 107 18.49 14.22 7.09
C PHE A 107 19.01 14.25 5.65
N LEU A 108 20.12 14.94 5.39
CA LEU A 108 20.73 14.99 4.06
C LEU A 108 21.36 13.64 3.72
N ILE A 109 22.07 13.03 4.68
CA ILE A 109 22.62 11.68 4.55
C ILE A 109 21.49 10.70 4.23
N ASN A 110 20.38 10.74 4.99
CA ASN A 110 19.22 9.89 4.74
C ASN A 110 18.61 10.10 3.35
N THR A 111 18.54 11.34 2.87
CA THR A 111 18.05 11.66 1.52
C THR A 111 18.94 11.07 0.43
N ILE A 112 20.27 11.16 0.57
CA ILE A 112 21.24 10.57 -0.36
C ILE A 112 21.09 9.05 -0.38
N VAL A 113 20.96 8.40 0.78
CA VAL A 113 20.73 6.95 0.89
C VAL A 113 19.43 6.56 0.17
N GLY A 114 18.36 7.35 0.30
CA GLY A 114 17.10 7.13 -0.42
C GLY A 114 17.25 7.20 -1.94
N ILE A 115 17.94 8.22 -2.44
CA ILE A 115 18.22 8.38 -3.89
C ILE A 115 19.06 7.21 -4.41
N LEU A 116 20.13 6.84 -3.69
CA LEU A 116 20.95 5.68 -4.03
C LEU A 116 20.15 4.39 -4.01
N GLY A 117 19.26 4.20 -3.04
CA GLY A 117 18.36 3.05 -2.97
C GLY A 117 17.47 2.91 -4.21
N ILE A 118 16.91 4.02 -4.70
CA ILE A 118 16.11 4.03 -5.95
C ILE A 118 16.99 3.68 -7.16
N ILE A 119 18.20 4.25 -7.25
CA ILE A 119 19.14 3.96 -8.34
C ILE A 119 19.51 2.47 -8.34
N PHE A 120 19.89 1.92 -7.18
CA PHE A 120 20.23 0.50 -7.08
C PHE A 120 19.05 -0.42 -7.37
N MET A 121 17.83 -0.04 -7.00
CA MET A 121 16.63 -0.80 -7.35
C MET A 121 16.39 -0.84 -8.86
N ILE A 122 16.65 0.26 -9.58
CA ILE A 122 16.43 0.35 -11.04
C ILE A 122 17.53 -0.39 -11.81
N PHE A 123 18.78 -0.31 -11.38
CA PHE A 123 19.93 -0.87 -12.12
C PHE A 123 20.43 -2.23 -11.61
N GLY A 124 20.04 -2.63 -10.39
CA GLY A 124 20.47 -3.86 -9.75
C GLY A 124 19.37 -4.92 -9.59
N GLY A 125 18.20 -4.70 -10.23
CA GLY A 125 17.15 -5.71 -10.38
C GLY A 125 17.50 -6.77 -11.41
#